data_AF-A0A4S1XEB1-F1
#
_entry.id   AF-A0A4S1XEB1-F1
#
_cell.length_a   1.000
_cell.length_b   1.000
_cell.length_c   1.000
_cell.angle_alpha   90.00
_cell.angle_beta   90.00
_cell.angle_gamma   90.00
#
_symmetry.space_group_name_H-M   'P 1'
#
loop_
_entity.id
_entity.type
_entity.pdbx_description
1 polymer ?
#
loop_
_entity_poly.entity_id
_entity_poly.type
_entity_poly.pdbx_seq_one_letter_code
_entity_poly.pdbx_strand_id
1 'polypeptide(L)'
;MKTPSDVGDIVASRIFDREDGKVSLSFHKPGPYPDPELDADPDDPPWRCFYTIAFPDGETKRSYSVGIDSIQALLLAFAGAMQALQYVGDGTPTRRPPLQWLGEDDLGLSIRHFE
;
A
#
# COMPACT_ATOMS: atom_id res chain seq x y z
N MET A 1 -0.83 2.20 -21.51
CA MET A 1 0.10 1.85 -20.42
C MET A 1 0.36 3.14 -19.66
N LYS A 2 -0.23 3.34 -18.47
CA LYS A 2 -0.05 4.57 -17.68
C LYS A 2 1.33 4.51 -17.01
N THR A 3 2.15 5.53 -17.28
CA THR A 3 3.49 5.74 -16.73
C THR A 3 3.48 5.97 -15.22
N PRO A 4 4.62 5.84 -14.52
CA PRO A 4 4.74 6.00 -13.06
C PRO A 4 4.40 7.38 -12.47
N SER A 5 3.88 8.35 -13.23
CA SER A 5 3.74 9.75 -12.80
C SER A 5 2.39 10.16 -12.21
N ASP A 6 1.38 9.27 -12.16
CA ASP A 6 0.01 9.65 -11.74
C ASP A 6 -0.21 9.61 -10.22
N VAL A 7 0.76 9.12 -9.44
CA VAL A 7 0.58 8.75 -8.03
C VAL A 7 1.39 9.58 -7.04
N GLY A 8 2.25 10.48 -7.53
CA GLY A 8 3.13 11.32 -6.71
C GLY A 8 4.43 10.63 -6.28
N ASP A 9 5.31 11.40 -5.63
CA ASP A 9 6.62 10.94 -5.16
C ASP A 9 6.50 9.85 -4.09
N ILE A 10 7.45 8.92 -4.05
CA ILE A 10 7.52 7.93 -2.97
C ILE A 10 8.03 8.62 -1.69
N VAL A 11 7.28 8.50 -0.60
CA VAL A 11 7.63 9.08 0.71
C VAL A 11 8.10 8.04 1.73
N ALA A 12 7.78 6.77 1.51
CA ALA A 12 8.27 5.66 2.31
C ALA A 12 8.27 4.38 1.48
N SER A 13 9.24 3.49 1.73
CA SER A 13 9.28 2.17 1.11
C SER A 13 9.86 1.12 2.06
N ARG A 14 9.52 -0.14 1.80
CA ARG A 14 10.01 -1.29 2.54
C ARG A 14 10.19 -2.47 1.59
N ILE A 15 11.28 -3.20 1.77
CA ILE A 15 11.56 -4.43 1.01
C ILE A 15 11.43 -5.60 1.97
N PHE A 16 10.69 -6.62 1.55
CA PHE A 16 10.52 -7.88 2.25
C PHE A 16 11.21 -8.99 1.45
N ASP A 17 11.87 -9.89 2.16
CA ASP A 17 12.41 -11.10 1.54
C ASP A 17 11.31 -12.18 1.43
N ARG A 18 11.38 -12.95 0.36
CA ARG A 18 10.49 -14.07 0.04
C ARG A 18 11.34 -15.15 -0.62
N GLU A 19 10.93 -16.41 -0.52
CA GLU A 19 11.72 -17.54 -1.04
C GLU A 19 12.09 -17.39 -2.53
N ASP A 20 11.21 -16.81 -3.33
CA ASP A 20 11.37 -16.60 -4.77
C ASP A 20 11.86 -15.19 -5.17
N GLY A 21 12.21 -14.34 -4.19
CA GLY A 21 12.76 -13.00 -4.46
C GLY A 21 12.35 -11.93 -3.46
N LYS A 22 12.39 -10.66 -3.89
CA LYS A 22 12.07 -9.50 -3.06
C LYS A 22 10.69 -8.93 -3.38
N VAL A 23 9.92 -8.59 -2.36
CA VAL A 23 8.66 -7.85 -2.47
C VAL A 23 8.90 -6.41 -2.02
N SER A 24 8.56 -5.43 -2.85
CA SER A 24 8.74 -4.01 -2.53
C SER A 24 7.40 -3.33 -2.29
N LEU A 25 7.20 -2.79 -1.10
CA LEU A 25 6.09 -1.92 -0.74
C LEU A 25 6.55 -0.47 -0.82
N SER A 26 5.76 0.40 -1.46
CA SER A 26 6.01 1.85 -1.49
C SER A 26 4.74 2.64 -1.23
N PHE A 27 4.87 3.73 -0.47
CA PHE A 27 3.83 4.71 -0.21
C PHE A 27 4.17 6.01 -0.94
N HIS A 28 3.16 6.59 -1.55
CA HIS A 28 3.31 7.84 -2.27
C HIS A 28 2.81 9.02 -1.44
N LYS A 29 3.31 10.21 -1.76
CA LYS A 29 2.92 11.45 -1.12
C LYS A 29 1.40 11.62 -1.17
N PRO A 30 0.71 11.78 -0.02
CA PRO A 30 -0.70 12.11 0.00
C PRO A 30 -0.96 13.41 -0.76
N GLY A 31 -2.06 13.44 -1.50
CA GLY A 31 -2.50 14.63 -2.22
C GLY A 31 -4.01 14.80 -2.20
N PRO A 32 -4.52 16.03 -2.41
CA PRO A 32 -5.95 16.27 -2.58
C PRO A 32 -6.55 15.38 -3.67
N TYR A 33 -7.76 14.89 -3.42
CA TYR A 33 -8.50 14.00 -4.31
C TYR A 33 -9.93 14.55 -4.49
N PRO A 34 -10.08 15.61 -5.30
CA PRO A 34 -11.38 16.20 -5.54
C PRO A 34 -12.25 15.28 -6.41
N ASP A 35 -13.49 15.11 -5.98
CA ASP A 35 -14.58 14.46 -6.70
C ASP A 35 -15.83 15.36 -6.63
N PRO A 36 -16.09 16.17 -7.67
CA PRO A 36 -17.22 17.11 -7.68
C PRO A 36 -18.60 16.47 -7.48
N GLU A 37 -18.74 15.15 -7.69
CA GLU A 37 -20.00 14.43 -7.49
C GLU A 37 -20.21 13.98 -6.04
N LEU A 38 -19.12 13.83 -5.27
CA LEU A 38 -19.13 13.23 -3.93
C LEU A 38 -18.58 14.15 -2.83
N ASP A 39 -17.86 15.20 -3.20
CA ASP A 39 -17.28 16.15 -2.26
C ASP A 39 -18.37 16.97 -1.59
N ALA A 40 -18.39 16.93 -0.25
CA ALA A 40 -19.28 17.76 0.55
C ALA A 40 -18.89 19.24 0.48
N ASP A 41 -17.59 19.52 0.32
CA ASP A 41 -17.01 20.84 0.16
C ASP A 41 -15.98 20.83 -1.00
N PRO A 42 -16.26 21.52 -2.13
CA PRO A 42 -15.34 21.59 -3.26
C PRO A 42 -14.01 22.30 -2.95
N ASP A 43 -13.97 23.15 -1.93
CA ASP A 43 -12.78 23.91 -1.53
C ASP A 43 -11.91 23.13 -0.50
N ASP A 44 -12.47 22.09 0.12
CA ASP A 44 -11.78 21.19 1.06
C ASP A 44 -12.00 19.71 0.71
N PRO A 45 -11.46 19.24 -0.44
CA PRO A 45 -11.64 17.87 -0.88
C PRO A 45 -10.86 16.89 0.02
N PRO A 46 -11.28 15.62 0.08
CA PRO A 46 -10.56 14.61 0.84
C PRO A 46 -9.17 14.37 0.24
N TRP A 47 -8.32 13.72 1.01
CA TRP A 47 -6.96 13.39 0.65
C TRP A 47 -6.82 11.92 0.30
N ARG A 48 -6.01 11.62 -0.71
CA ARG A 48 -5.70 10.26 -1.14
C ARG A 48 -4.23 9.97 -0.98
N CYS A 49 -3.92 8.78 -0.48
CA CYS A 49 -2.57 8.23 -0.45
C CYS A 49 -2.53 6.92 -1.24
N PHE A 50 -1.65 6.83 -2.24
CA PHE A 50 -1.41 5.59 -2.97
C PHE A 50 -0.39 4.71 -2.27
N TYR A 51 -0.54 3.40 -2.44
CA TYR A 51 0.52 2.44 -2.18
C TYR A 51 0.67 1.44 -3.32
N THR A 52 1.88 0.94 -3.50
CA THR A 52 2.23 -0.06 -4.51
C THR A 52 2.96 -1.22 -3.88
N ILE A 53 2.68 -2.44 -4.37
CA ILE A 53 3.36 -3.67 -3.98
C ILE A 53 3.88 -4.33 -5.26
N ALA A 54 5.18 -4.32 -5.44
CA ALA A 54 5.86 -4.97 -6.56
C ALA A 54 6.39 -6.34 -6.13
N PHE A 55 6.17 -7.35 -6.97
CA PHE A 55 6.48 -8.75 -6.69
C PHE A 55 7.59 -9.30 -7.61
N PRO A 56 8.29 -10.36 -7.18
CA PRO A 56 9.34 -11.03 -7.96
C PRO A 56 8.91 -11.53 -9.35
N ASP A 57 7.64 -11.88 -9.51
CA ASP A 57 7.06 -12.34 -10.77
C ASP A 57 6.76 -11.20 -11.77
N GLY A 58 7.10 -9.96 -11.41
CA GLY A 58 6.85 -8.77 -12.22
C GLY A 58 5.45 -8.17 -12.02
N GLU A 59 4.57 -8.80 -11.23
CA GLU A 59 3.29 -8.19 -10.90
C GLU A 59 3.49 -6.97 -10.01
N THR A 60 2.74 -5.90 -10.30
CA THR A 60 2.64 -4.75 -9.39
C THR A 60 1.17 -4.51 -9.06
N LYS A 61 0.82 -4.65 -7.78
CA LYS A 61 -0.47 -4.22 -7.25
C LYS A 61 -0.40 -2.76 -6.84
N ARG A 62 -1.42 -2.00 -7.18
CA ARG A 62 -1.58 -0.60 -6.78
C ARG A 62 -2.96 -0.40 -6.20
N SER A 63 -3.03 0.30 -5.08
CA SER A 63 -4.28 0.72 -4.47
C SER A 63 -4.09 2.06 -3.79
N TYR A 64 -5.14 2.57 -3.17
CA TYR A 64 -5.12 3.82 -2.44
C TYR A 64 -6.11 3.80 -1.28
N SER A 65 -5.94 4.74 -0.37
CA SER A 65 -6.91 5.05 0.67
C SER A 65 -7.21 6.54 0.68
N VAL A 66 -8.43 6.88 1.10
CA VAL A 66 -8.94 8.24 1.17
C VAL A 66 -9.20 8.59 2.64
N GLY A 67 -8.70 9.73 3.09
CA GLY A 67 -8.93 10.27 4.42
C GLY A 67 -9.32 11.75 4.33
N ILE A 68 -9.82 12.31 5.42
CA ILE A 68 -10.19 13.73 5.51
C ILE A 68 -8.96 14.65 5.42
N ASP A 69 -7.78 14.15 5.78
CA ASP A 69 -6.52 14.88 5.70
C ASP A 69 -5.38 13.98 5.22
N SER A 70 -4.22 14.60 4.95
CA SER A 70 -3.02 13.92 4.47
C SER A 70 -2.50 12.81 5.38
N ILE A 71 -2.62 12.97 6.71
CA ILE A 71 -2.14 12.01 7.69
C ILE A 71 -3.09 10.83 7.78
N GLN A 72 -4.40 11.08 7.85
CA GLN A 72 -5.40 10.02 7.86
C GLN A 72 -5.34 9.18 6.58
N ALA A 73 -5.19 9.83 5.42
CA ALA A 73 -5.02 9.12 4.14
C ALA A 73 -3.79 8.18 4.18
N LEU A 74 -2.67 8.64 4.73
CA LEU A 74 -1.45 7.85 4.88
C LEU A 74 -1.63 6.68 5.87
N LEU A 75 -2.23 6.92 7.03
CA LEU A 75 -2.49 5.88 8.03
C LEU A 75 -3.43 4.78 7.50
N LEU A 76 -4.48 5.18 6.77
CA LEU A 76 -5.37 4.24 6.10
C LEU A 76 -4.65 3.47 4.99
N ALA A 77 -3.75 4.12 4.24
CA ALA A 77 -2.93 3.44 3.25
C ALA A 77 -2.01 2.39 3.89
N PHE A 78 -1.41 2.68 5.06
CA PHE A 78 -0.65 1.68 5.82
C PHE A 78 -1.52 0.47 6.17
N ALA A 79 -2.70 0.69 6.74
CA ALA A 79 -3.63 -0.38 7.09
C ALA A 79 -4.07 -1.20 5.86
N GLY A 80 -4.37 -0.54 4.75
CA GLY A 80 -4.72 -1.20 3.49
C GLY A 80 -3.58 -2.03 2.91
N ALA A 81 -2.35 -1.50 2.96
CA ALA A 81 -1.16 -2.23 2.53
C ALA A 81 -0.89 -3.47 3.39
N MET A 82 -1.06 -3.37 4.71
CA MET A 82 -0.95 -4.52 5.62
C MET A 82 -1.94 -5.61 5.25
N GLN A 83 -3.22 -5.25 5.06
CA GLN A 83 -4.26 -6.19 4.67
C GLN A 83 -3.94 -6.83 3.31
N ALA A 84 -3.44 -6.05 2.35
CA ALA A 84 -3.07 -6.55 1.03
C ALA A 84 -1.89 -7.53 1.09
N LEU A 85 -0.87 -7.25 1.91
CA LEU A 85 0.27 -8.15 2.11
C LEU A 85 -0.15 -9.44 2.82
N GLN A 86 -1.05 -9.36 3.81
CA GLN A 86 -1.67 -10.53 4.46
C GLN A 86 -2.42 -11.38 3.45
N TYR A 87 -3.35 -10.78 2.70
CA TYR A 87 -4.15 -11.48 1.69
C TYR A 87 -3.30 -12.20 0.62
N VAL A 88 -2.17 -11.61 0.24
CA VAL A 88 -1.21 -12.21 -0.69
C VAL A 88 -0.44 -13.37 -0.05
N GLY A 89 -0.02 -13.23 1.21
CA GLY A 89 0.55 -14.33 1.99
C GLY A 89 -0.41 -15.50 2.16
N ASP A 90 -1.71 -15.21 2.28
CA ASP A 90 -2.78 -16.20 2.47
C ASP A 90 -3.18 -16.92 1.16
N GLY A 91 -2.60 -16.51 0.02
CA GLY A 91 -2.59 -17.32 -1.21
C GLY A 91 -3.71 -17.06 -2.23
N THR A 92 -4.19 -15.82 -2.36
CA THR A 92 -5.17 -15.45 -3.41
C THR A 92 -4.70 -14.30 -4.32
N PRO A 93 -4.95 -14.33 -5.65
CA PRO A 93 -5.58 -15.39 -6.46
C PRO A 93 -4.61 -16.51 -6.88
N THR A 94 -3.31 -16.38 -6.60
CA THR A 94 -2.29 -17.41 -6.81
C THR A 94 -1.51 -17.59 -5.51
N ARG A 95 -1.29 -18.83 -5.09
CA ARG A 95 -0.56 -19.13 -3.86
C ARG A 95 0.89 -18.66 -4.02
N ARG A 96 1.25 -17.58 -3.35
CA ARG A 96 2.61 -17.05 -3.30
C ARG A 96 3.29 -17.59 -2.04
N PRO A 97 4.63 -17.79 -2.06
CA PRO A 97 5.33 -18.11 -0.82
C PRO A 97 5.07 -17.04 0.24
N PRO A 98 5.03 -17.39 1.53
CA PRO A 98 4.88 -16.40 2.59
C PRO A 98 6.08 -15.43 2.58
N LEU A 99 5.84 -14.18 2.98
CA LEU A 99 6.91 -13.22 3.23
C LEU A 99 7.73 -13.71 4.42
N GLN A 100 9.06 -13.64 4.32
CA GLN A 100 9.94 -13.85 5.48
C GLN A 100 9.83 -12.62 6.37
N TRP A 101 9.31 -12.83 7.58
CA TRP A 101 9.06 -11.78 8.56
C TRP A 101 10.40 -11.19 9.05
N LEU A 102 10.53 -9.86 9.07
CA LEU A 102 11.77 -9.17 9.47
C LEU A 102 11.88 -8.90 10.98
N GLY A 103 11.03 -9.50 11.82
CA GLY A 103 11.18 -9.33 13.26
C GLY A 103 10.55 -8.05 13.80
N GLU A 104 11.10 -7.57 14.92
CA GLU A 104 10.69 -6.37 15.66
C GLU A 104 10.90 -5.04 14.90
N ASP A 105 11.52 -5.07 13.71
CA ASP A 105 11.82 -3.92 12.86
C ASP A 105 10.68 -3.52 11.89
N ASP A 106 9.54 -4.20 11.94
CA ASP A 106 8.35 -3.87 11.14
C ASP A 106 7.44 -2.90 11.90
N LEU A 107 7.79 -1.60 11.94
CA LEU A 107 6.93 -0.40 12.17
C LEU A 107 5.62 -0.56 13.03
N GLY A 108 5.56 -1.47 14.02
CA GLY A 108 4.32 -1.83 14.72
C GLY A 108 3.31 -2.67 13.92
N LEU A 109 3.70 -3.31 12.81
CA LEU A 109 2.85 -4.08 11.92
C LEU A 109 2.68 -5.52 12.44
N SER A 110 1.62 -5.76 13.22
CA SER A 110 1.21 -7.12 13.61
C SER A 110 0.57 -7.84 12.41
N ILE A 111 1.37 -8.59 11.66
CA ILE A 111 0.84 -9.64 10.79
C ILE A 111 0.71 -10.91 11.64
N ARG A 112 -0.50 -11.48 11.72
CA ARG A 112 -0.72 -12.70 12.51
C ARG A 112 0.14 -13.83 11.92
N HIS A 113 0.97 -14.44 12.77
CA HIS A 113 1.70 -15.66 12.41
C HIS A 113 0.68 -16.77 12.12
N PHE A 114 0.87 -17.47 11.01
CA PHE A 114 0.21 -18.75 10.75
C PHE A 114 1.24 -19.85 11.05
N GLU A 115 0.95 -20.67 12.08
CA GLU A 115 1.59 -21.97 12.32
C GLU A 115 1.15 -22.99 11.26
#